data_AF-A0A8T5TSI4-F1
#
_entry.id   AF-A0A8T5TSI4-F1
#
_cell.length_a   1.000
_cell.length_b   1.000
_cell.length_c   1.000
_cell.angle_alpha   90.00
_cell.angle_beta   90.00
_cell.angle_gamma   90.00
#
_symmetry.space_group_name_H-M   'P 1'
#
loop_
_entity.id
_entity.type
_entity.pdbx_description
1 polymer ?
#
loop_
_entity_poly.entity_id
_entity_poly.type
_entity_poly.pdbx_seq_one_letter_code
_entity_poly.pdbx_strand_id
1 'polypeptide(L)'
;MEEVKNVERLAEENSSIAKSEKEATSEMKLLAKQTIKRAKAREMLVKNEIELAKIRERLAEKTKKLVEKKEKVKGLLNIGNDILKMEKDQAIYNERVAEIQTKIAEIQRKIANIETEIAGVRLKRANKKSEEANERDNLAKKQFAYVKLVNANAPGEKISKAEEIYLKIQKELTKLETDAMEVNKNMVEKQNKLADLKKELSEKLAEREKIRPAGISS
;
A
#
# COMPACT_ATOMS: atom_id res chain seq x y z
N MET A 1 -5.59 -16.62 -47.24
CA MET A 1 -5.43 -15.15 -47.19
C MET A 1 -6.03 -14.55 -45.92
N GLU A 2 -7.23 -14.98 -45.50
CA GLU A 2 -7.89 -14.42 -44.31
C GLU A 2 -7.16 -14.73 -42.99
N GLU A 3 -6.62 -15.94 -42.86
CA GLU A 3 -5.79 -16.34 -41.70
C GLU A 3 -4.51 -15.50 -41.55
N VAL A 4 -3.84 -15.17 -42.66
CA VAL A 4 -2.61 -14.36 -42.65
C VAL A 4 -2.89 -12.94 -42.21
N LYS A 5 -4.00 -12.34 -42.71
CA LYS A 5 -4.47 -11.02 -42.28
C LYS A 5 -4.81 -10.98 -40.78
N ASN A 6 -5.37 -12.08 -40.25
CA ASN A 6 -5.64 -12.19 -38.82
C ASN A 6 -4.34 -12.21 -38.00
N VAL A 7 -3.32 -12.96 -38.44
CA VAL A 7 -2.01 -12.99 -37.76
C VAL A 7 -1.31 -11.63 -37.80
N GLU A 8 -1.42 -10.91 -38.93
CA GLU A 8 -0.89 -9.56 -39.08
C GLU A 8 -1.54 -8.57 -38.11
N ARG A 9 -2.87 -8.56 -38.02
CA ARG A 9 -3.61 -7.74 -37.04
C ARG A 9 -3.21 -8.07 -35.60
N LEU A 10 -3.10 -9.36 -35.26
CA LEU A 10 -2.66 -9.78 -33.92
C LEU A 10 -1.23 -9.31 -33.61
N ALA A 11 -0.34 -9.26 -34.61
CA ALA A 11 1.02 -8.77 -34.44
C ALA A 11 1.04 -7.26 -34.12
N GLU A 12 0.23 -6.47 -34.84
CA GLU A 12 0.06 -5.04 -34.57
C GLU A 12 -0.51 -4.78 -33.17
N GLU A 13 -1.56 -5.51 -32.80
CA GLU A 13 -2.15 -5.45 -31.46
C GLU A 13 -1.13 -5.80 -30.37
N ASN A 14 -0.42 -6.91 -30.53
CA ASN A 14 0.61 -7.34 -29.58
C ASN A 14 1.73 -6.30 -29.42
N SER A 15 2.19 -5.70 -30.52
CA SER A 15 3.22 -4.65 -30.49
C SER A 15 2.72 -3.39 -29.76
N SER A 16 1.51 -2.95 -30.05
CA SER A 16 0.87 -1.80 -29.39
C SER A 16 0.70 -2.05 -27.88
N ILE A 17 0.16 -3.21 -27.51
CA ILE A 17 -0.04 -3.59 -26.11
C ILE A 17 1.30 -3.62 -25.38
N ALA A 18 2.31 -4.27 -25.96
CA ALA A 18 3.65 -4.35 -25.36
C ALA A 18 4.25 -2.97 -25.07
N LYS A 19 4.07 -1.99 -25.97
CA LYS A 19 4.53 -0.61 -25.74
C LYS A 19 3.80 0.02 -24.55
N SER A 20 2.46 -0.06 -24.53
CA SER A 20 1.65 0.50 -23.45
C SER A 20 1.97 -0.12 -22.08
N GLU A 21 2.25 -1.43 -22.03
CA GLU A 21 2.61 -2.12 -20.79
C GLU A 21 3.99 -1.71 -20.28
N LYS A 22 4.97 -1.50 -21.18
CA LYS A 22 6.29 -0.97 -20.79
C LYS A 22 6.18 0.40 -20.14
N GLU A 23 5.37 1.29 -20.70
CA GLU A 23 5.08 2.61 -20.13
C GLU A 23 4.41 2.46 -18.75
N ALA A 24 3.32 1.71 -18.65
CA ALA A 24 2.58 1.49 -17.40
C ALA A 24 3.43 0.84 -16.29
N THR A 25 4.34 -0.09 -16.64
CA THR A 25 5.24 -0.72 -15.66
C THR A 25 6.27 0.24 -15.10
N SER A 26 6.76 1.19 -15.91
CA SER A 26 7.69 2.23 -15.45
C SER A 26 7.05 3.13 -14.40
N GLU A 27 5.81 3.57 -14.64
CA GLU A 27 5.01 4.35 -13.72
C GLU A 27 4.69 3.57 -12.44
N MET A 28 4.28 2.30 -12.58
CA MET A 28 4.00 1.43 -11.44
C MET A 28 5.22 1.27 -10.52
N LYS A 29 6.42 1.11 -11.10
CA LYS A 29 7.68 1.04 -10.33
C LYS A 29 7.95 2.35 -9.58
N LEU A 30 7.74 3.49 -10.24
CA LEU A 30 7.91 4.80 -9.62
C LEU A 30 6.96 5.00 -8.43
N LEU A 31 5.67 4.73 -8.63
CA LEU A 31 4.65 4.84 -7.59
C LEU A 31 4.92 3.91 -6.40
N ALA A 32 5.37 2.68 -6.66
CA ALA A 32 5.74 1.74 -5.60
C ALA A 32 6.93 2.27 -4.78
N LYS A 33 7.98 2.79 -5.41
CA LYS A 33 9.12 3.42 -4.71
C LYS A 33 8.68 4.61 -3.86
N GLN A 34 7.81 5.46 -4.38
CA GLN A 34 7.25 6.59 -3.62
C GLN A 34 6.41 6.13 -2.42
N THR A 35 5.61 5.07 -2.60
CA THR A 35 4.81 4.48 -1.52
C THR A 35 5.71 3.98 -0.38
N ILE A 36 6.81 3.27 -0.69
CA ILE A 36 7.79 2.82 0.31
C ILE A 36 8.40 4.01 1.07
N LYS A 37 8.77 5.09 0.36
CA LYS A 37 9.32 6.30 1.00
C LYS A 37 8.30 6.93 1.96
N ARG A 38 7.04 7.05 1.55
CA ARG A 38 5.95 7.57 2.39
C ARG A 38 5.70 6.69 3.62
N ALA A 39 5.69 5.37 3.44
CA ALA A 39 5.51 4.43 4.55
C ALA A 39 6.64 4.54 5.59
N LYS A 40 7.90 4.67 5.16
CA LYS A 40 9.04 4.94 6.05
C LYS A 40 8.90 6.26 6.80
N ALA A 41 8.46 7.32 6.12
CA ALA A 41 8.18 8.60 6.77
C ALA A 41 7.08 8.48 7.84
N ARG A 42 6.01 7.74 7.55
CA ARG A 42 4.96 7.44 8.53
C ARG A 42 5.48 6.66 9.73
N GLU A 43 6.36 5.69 9.53
CA GLU A 43 6.98 4.93 10.63
C GLU A 43 7.77 5.86 11.59
N MET A 44 8.49 6.84 11.05
CA MET A 44 9.18 7.85 11.86
C MET A 44 8.20 8.73 12.65
N LEU A 45 7.11 9.18 12.01
CA LEU A 45 6.07 9.95 12.69
C LEU A 45 5.42 9.15 13.83
N VAL A 46 5.11 7.87 13.60
CA VAL A 46 4.55 6.96 14.61
C VAL A 46 5.46 6.83 15.83
N LYS A 47 6.79 6.75 15.63
CA LYS A 47 7.74 6.72 16.76
C LYS A 47 7.63 7.99 17.61
N ASN A 48 7.54 9.16 16.95
CA ASN A 48 7.36 10.43 17.65
C ASN A 48 6.00 10.50 18.37
N GLU A 49 4.92 9.99 17.78
CA GLU A 49 3.60 9.93 18.42
C GLU A 49 3.59 9.06 19.68
N ILE A 50 4.28 7.91 19.66
CA ILE A 50 4.42 7.05 20.84
C ILE A 50 5.22 7.76 21.94
N GLU A 51 6.32 8.43 21.59
CA GLU A 51 7.09 9.19 22.59
C GLU A 51 6.28 10.36 23.18
N LEU A 52 5.50 11.07 22.37
CA LEU A 52 4.58 12.11 22.85
C LEU A 52 3.52 11.53 23.79
N ALA A 53 2.97 10.35 23.50
CA ALA A 53 2.03 9.67 24.38
C ALA A 53 2.66 9.33 25.73
N LYS A 54 3.89 8.78 25.74
CA LYS A 54 4.64 8.52 27.00
C LYS A 54 4.90 9.78 27.81
N ILE A 55 5.23 10.90 27.15
CA ILE A 55 5.42 12.18 27.84
C ILE A 55 4.10 12.63 28.49
N ARG A 56 2.97 12.50 27.80
CA ARG A 56 1.64 12.83 28.33
C ARG A 56 1.27 11.98 29.54
N GLU A 57 1.54 10.68 29.47
CA GLU A 57 1.32 9.75 30.59
C GLU A 57 2.15 10.16 31.83
N ARG A 58 3.45 10.42 31.66
CA ARG A 58 4.32 10.90 32.76
C ARG A 58 3.85 12.23 33.33
N LEU A 59 3.38 13.15 32.48
CA LEU A 59 2.82 14.43 32.94
C LEU A 59 1.54 14.21 33.75
N ALA A 60 0.64 13.34 33.30
CA ALA A 60 -0.57 12.98 34.04
C ALA A 60 -0.25 12.38 35.42
N GLU A 61 0.74 11.49 35.51
CA GLU A 61 1.19 10.92 36.78
C GLU A 61 1.75 12.00 37.73
N LYS A 62 2.56 12.92 37.21
CA LYS A 62 3.08 14.06 37.98
C LYS A 62 1.95 14.97 38.47
N THR A 63 0.94 15.22 37.64
CA THR A 63 -0.24 16.00 38.02
C THR A 63 -1.00 15.31 39.15
N LYS A 64 -1.26 14.00 39.07
CA LYS A 64 -1.92 13.24 40.15
C LYS A 64 -1.16 13.39 41.49
N LYS A 65 0.16 13.18 41.47
CA LYS A 65 1.02 13.35 42.65
C LYS A 65 1.01 14.78 43.20
N LEU A 66 0.91 15.79 42.33
CA LEU A 66 0.80 17.19 42.76
C LEU A 66 -0.56 17.45 43.43
N VAL A 67 -1.65 16.94 42.86
CA VAL A 67 -3.00 17.07 43.43
C VAL A 67 -3.06 16.42 44.81
N GLU A 68 -2.52 15.21 44.98
CA GLU A 68 -2.43 14.53 46.28
C GLU A 68 -1.66 15.36 47.33
N LYS A 69 -0.60 16.05 46.93
CA LYS A 69 0.13 16.97 47.82
C LYS A 69 -0.70 18.19 48.16
N LYS A 70 -1.38 18.81 47.18
CA LYS A 70 -2.26 19.96 47.40
C LYS A 70 -3.43 19.62 48.32
N GLU A 71 -4.02 18.43 48.19
CA GLU A 71 -5.09 17.95 49.08
C GLU A 71 -4.66 17.96 50.56
N LYS A 72 -3.41 17.60 50.86
CA LYS A 72 -2.86 17.60 52.23
C LYS A 72 -2.67 18.99 52.81
N VAL A 73 -2.41 20.01 51.98
CA VAL A 73 -2.16 21.40 52.41
C VAL A 73 -3.30 22.36 52.04
N LYS A 74 -4.45 21.84 51.59
CA LYS A 74 -5.53 22.66 51.01
C LYS A 74 -6.08 23.73 51.94
N GLY A 75 -6.13 23.45 53.25
CA GLY A 75 -6.56 24.40 54.27
C GLY A 75 -5.59 25.58 54.48
N LEU A 76 -4.28 25.36 54.24
CA LEU A 76 -3.27 26.42 54.31
C LEU A 76 -3.25 27.27 53.05
N LEU A 77 -3.54 26.67 51.90
CA LEU A 77 -3.49 27.32 50.59
C LEU A 77 -4.85 27.87 50.12
N ASN A 78 -5.90 27.74 50.94
CA ASN A 78 -7.28 28.10 50.60
C ASN A 78 -7.73 27.56 49.22
N ILE A 79 -7.34 26.32 48.90
CA ILE A 79 -7.68 25.69 47.61
C ILE A 79 -9.07 25.06 47.72
N GLY A 80 -9.98 25.47 46.84
CA GLY A 80 -11.31 24.88 46.74
C GLY A 80 -11.28 23.43 46.28
N ASN A 81 -12.21 22.60 46.81
CA ASN A 81 -12.32 21.19 46.42
C ASN A 81 -12.61 21.03 44.90
N ASP A 82 -13.30 21.99 44.29
CA ASP A 82 -13.62 21.96 42.86
C ASP A 82 -12.36 22.06 42.00
N ILE A 83 -11.38 22.89 42.39
CA ILE A 83 -10.11 23.03 41.68
C ILE A 83 -9.33 21.71 41.71
N LEU A 84 -9.26 21.06 42.87
CA LEU A 84 -8.57 19.78 43.03
C LEU A 84 -9.24 18.68 42.21
N LYS A 85 -10.57 18.65 42.19
CA LYS A 85 -11.36 17.72 41.38
C LYS A 85 -11.10 17.94 39.89
N MET A 86 -11.14 19.18 39.41
CA MET A 86 -10.84 19.50 38.01
C MET A 86 -9.42 19.07 37.61
N GLU A 87 -8.41 19.34 38.44
CA GLU A 87 -7.03 18.91 38.17
C GLU A 87 -6.88 17.38 38.12
N LYS A 88 -7.59 16.66 39.00
CA LYS A 88 -7.62 15.19 39.03
C LYS A 88 -8.30 14.62 37.78
N ASP A 89 -9.46 15.16 37.42
CA ASP A 89 -10.21 14.76 36.23
C ASP A 89 -9.40 15.04 34.95
N GLN A 90 -8.70 16.17 34.88
CA GLN A 90 -7.79 16.49 33.78
C GLN A 90 -6.63 15.49 33.68
N ALA A 91 -6.06 15.06 34.80
CA ALA A 91 -4.99 14.06 34.81
C ALA A 91 -5.48 12.70 34.32
N ILE A 92 -6.66 12.26 34.77
CA ILE A 92 -7.31 11.01 34.30
C ILE A 92 -7.61 11.09 32.80
N TYR A 93 -8.12 12.23 32.32
CA TYR A 93 -8.35 12.46 30.90
C TYR A 93 -7.04 12.36 30.09
N ASN A 94 -5.97 13.04 30.52
CA ASN A 94 -4.68 13.02 29.83
C ASN A 94 -4.08 11.61 29.74
N GLU A 95 -4.22 10.81 30.79
CA GLU A 95 -3.80 9.40 30.81
C GLU A 95 -4.57 8.56 29.78
N ARG A 96 -5.92 8.69 29.75
CA ARG A 96 -6.75 8.00 28.74
C ARG A 96 -6.41 8.42 27.31
N VAL A 97 -6.16 9.72 27.09
CA VAL A 97 -5.72 10.23 25.80
C VAL A 97 -4.40 9.60 25.38
N ALA A 98 -3.42 9.52 26.30
CA ALA A 98 -2.13 8.90 26.02
C ALA A 98 -2.27 7.40 25.65
N GLU A 99 -3.12 6.67 26.38
CA GLU A 99 -3.39 5.26 26.08
C GLU A 99 -4.00 5.07 24.68
N ILE A 100 -5.03 5.84 24.33
CA ILE A 100 -5.67 5.75 23.01
C ILE A 100 -4.70 6.18 21.90
N GLN A 101 -3.91 7.25 22.13
CA GLN A 101 -2.90 7.68 21.17
C GLN A 101 -1.85 6.61 20.89
N THR A 102 -1.44 5.86 21.91
CA THR A 102 -0.50 4.74 21.75
C THR A 102 -1.11 3.67 20.84
N LYS A 103 -2.36 3.28 21.08
CA LYS A 103 -3.09 2.31 20.24
C LYS A 103 -3.25 2.80 18.79
N ILE A 104 -3.58 4.07 18.60
CA ILE A 104 -3.66 4.70 17.26
C ILE A 104 -2.31 4.59 16.55
N ALA A 105 -1.22 4.98 17.21
CA ALA A 105 0.12 4.94 16.63
C ALA A 105 0.54 3.51 16.26
N GLU A 106 0.19 2.51 17.07
CA GLU A 106 0.43 1.10 16.76
C GLU A 106 -0.34 0.62 15.51
N ILE A 107 -1.60 1.01 15.34
CA ILE A 107 -2.40 0.70 14.14
C ILE A 107 -1.77 1.37 12.92
N GLN A 108 -1.40 2.66 13.02
CA GLN A 108 -0.71 3.37 11.95
C GLN A 108 0.61 2.69 11.56
N ARG A 109 1.36 2.13 12.52
CA ARG A 109 2.55 1.32 12.25
C ARG A 109 2.22 0.09 11.40
N LYS A 110 1.18 -0.65 11.79
CA LYS A 110 0.71 -1.84 11.04
C LYS A 110 0.29 -1.46 9.62
N ILE A 111 -0.41 -0.33 9.45
CA ILE A 111 -0.78 0.23 8.15
C ILE A 111 0.46 0.51 7.30
N ALA A 112 1.46 1.22 7.83
CA ALA A 112 2.69 1.54 7.11
C ALA A 112 3.46 0.28 6.68
N ASN A 113 3.49 -0.75 7.52
CA ASN A 113 4.09 -2.04 7.18
C ASN A 113 3.36 -2.72 6.02
N ILE A 114 2.02 -2.82 6.08
CA ILE A 114 1.23 -3.41 5.00
C ILE A 114 1.34 -2.61 3.70
N GLU A 115 1.36 -1.27 3.75
CA GLU A 115 1.58 -0.43 2.57
C GLU A 115 2.96 -0.70 1.93
N THR A 116 3.99 -0.93 2.75
CA THR A 116 5.33 -1.32 2.27
C THR A 116 5.30 -2.68 1.59
N GLU A 117 4.60 -3.66 2.18
CA GLU A 117 4.43 -4.99 1.56
C GLU A 117 3.66 -4.91 0.23
N ILE A 118 2.57 -4.15 0.18
CA ILE A 118 1.79 -3.91 -1.05
C ILE A 118 2.68 -3.28 -2.12
N ALA A 119 3.49 -2.28 -1.77
CA ALA A 119 4.42 -1.66 -2.69
C ALA A 119 5.49 -2.66 -3.19
N GLY A 120 5.97 -3.55 -2.32
CA GLY A 120 6.84 -4.67 -2.71
C GLY A 120 6.19 -5.62 -3.72
N VAL A 121 4.92 -5.98 -3.50
CA VAL A 121 4.15 -6.81 -4.45
C VAL A 121 3.92 -6.06 -5.77
N ARG A 122 3.64 -4.75 -5.74
CA ARG A 122 3.53 -3.92 -6.94
C ARG A 122 4.82 -3.89 -7.75
N LEU A 123 5.99 -3.83 -7.11
CA LEU A 123 7.27 -3.93 -7.81
C LEU A 123 7.45 -5.29 -8.49
N LYS A 124 7.14 -6.38 -7.78
CA LYS A 124 7.17 -7.74 -8.37
C LYS A 124 6.22 -7.85 -9.57
N ARG A 125 5.00 -7.34 -9.44
CA ARG A 125 4.01 -7.30 -10.52
C ARG A 125 4.51 -6.47 -11.71
N ALA A 126 5.08 -5.30 -11.48
CA ALA A 126 5.61 -4.45 -12.54
C ALA A 126 6.79 -5.10 -13.27
N ASN A 127 7.62 -5.88 -12.58
CA ASN A 127 8.67 -6.67 -13.22
C ASN A 127 8.09 -7.78 -14.09
N LYS A 128 7.16 -8.60 -13.57
CA LYS A 128 6.48 -9.64 -14.36
C LYS A 128 5.76 -9.07 -15.59
N LYS A 129 5.05 -7.95 -15.43
CA LYS A 129 4.39 -7.27 -16.56
C LYS A 129 5.38 -6.71 -17.59
N SER A 130 6.57 -6.30 -17.16
CA SER A 130 7.63 -5.89 -18.07
C SER A 130 8.22 -7.07 -18.85
N GLU A 131 8.31 -8.25 -18.22
CA GLU A 131 8.70 -9.49 -18.89
C GLU A 131 7.62 -9.92 -19.90
N GLU A 132 6.34 -9.90 -19.50
CA GLU A 132 5.19 -10.16 -20.37
C GLU A 132 5.19 -9.23 -21.59
N ALA A 133 5.41 -7.92 -21.39
CA ALA A 133 5.48 -6.96 -22.47
C ALA A 133 6.67 -7.21 -23.43
N ASN A 134 7.80 -7.69 -22.91
CA ASN A 134 8.93 -8.06 -23.76
C ASN A 134 8.63 -9.31 -24.58
N GLU A 135 8.00 -10.33 -23.98
CA GLU A 135 7.64 -11.54 -24.69
C GLU A 135 6.52 -11.30 -25.71
N ARG A 136 5.57 -10.41 -25.40
CA ARG A 136 4.53 -9.97 -26.34
C ARG A 136 5.11 -9.19 -27.53
N ASP A 137 6.11 -8.34 -27.31
CA ASP A 137 6.86 -7.67 -28.39
C ASP A 137 7.65 -8.69 -29.25
N ASN A 138 8.23 -9.70 -28.62
CA ASN A 138 8.88 -10.81 -29.34
C ASN A 138 7.87 -11.60 -30.18
N LEU A 139 6.70 -11.93 -29.62
CA LEU A 139 5.60 -12.58 -30.32
C LEU A 139 5.19 -11.80 -31.57
N ALA A 140 4.95 -10.50 -31.43
CA ALA A 140 4.61 -9.62 -32.55
C ALA A 140 5.66 -9.69 -33.67
N LYS A 141 6.95 -9.59 -33.32
CA LYS A 141 8.06 -9.70 -34.30
C LYS A 141 8.06 -11.03 -35.04
N LYS A 142 7.77 -12.15 -34.35
CA LYS A 142 7.70 -13.47 -35.00
C LYS A 142 6.46 -13.63 -35.87
N GLN A 143 5.31 -13.09 -35.44
CA GLN A 143 4.10 -13.06 -36.25
C GLN A 143 4.30 -12.24 -37.54
N PHE A 144 4.91 -11.04 -37.46
CA PHE A 144 5.27 -10.27 -38.65
C PHE A 144 6.23 -11.01 -39.58
N ALA A 145 7.23 -11.72 -39.02
CA ALA A 145 8.15 -12.52 -39.80
C ALA A 145 7.43 -13.67 -40.55
N TYR A 146 6.49 -14.34 -39.89
CA TYR A 146 5.63 -15.35 -40.53
C TYR A 146 4.80 -14.74 -41.66
N VAL A 147 4.09 -13.64 -41.40
CA VAL A 147 3.27 -12.94 -42.41
C VAL A 147 4.11 -12.56 -43.63
N LYS A 148 5.32 -12.03 -43.41
CA LYS A 148 6.25 -11.68 -44.49
C LYS A 148 6.66 -12.89 -45.33
N LEU A 149 6.91 -14.04 -44.71
CA LEU A 149 7.26 -15.28 -45.42
C LEU A 149 6.09 -15.80 -46.26
N VAL A 150 4.87 -15.76 -45.71
CA VAL A 150 3.67 -16.19 -46.44
C VAL A 150 3.39 -15.27 -47.62
N ASN A 151 3.44 -13.94 -47.43
CA ASN A 151 3.23 -12.96 -48.50
C ASN A 151 4.30 -13.04 -49.60
N ALA A 152 5.52 -13.49 -49.26
CA ALA A 152 6.60 -13.72 -50.22
C ALA A 152 6.53 -15.09 -50.93
N ASN A 153 5.50 -15.90 -50.67
CA ASN A 153 5.38 -17.29 -51.16
C ASN A 153 6.65 -18.12 -50.87
N ALA A 154 7.20 -17.98 -49.66
CA ALA A 154 8.37 -18.75 -49.24
C ALA A 154 8.08 -20.27 -49.23
N PRO A 155 9.11 -21.14 -49.26
CA PRO A 155 8.93 -22.58 -49.15
C PRO A 155 8.11 -22.97 -47.91
N GLY A 156 7.17 -23.90 -48.07
CA GLY A 156 6.25 -24.31 -46.99
C GLY A 156 6.95 -24.75 -45.70
N GLU A 157 8.12 -25.39 -45.80
CA GLU A 157 8.93 -25.76 -44.64
C GLU A 157 9.37 -24.54 -43.81
N LYS A 158 9.72 -23.42 -44.46
CA LYS A 158 10.10 -22.17 -43.77
C LYS A 158 8.89 -21.51 -43.09
N ILE A 159 7.72 -21.58 -43.74
CA ILE A 159 6.47 -21.04 -43.20
C ILE A 159 6.07 -21.83 -41.95
N SER A 160 6.05 -23.17 -42.03
CA SER A 160 5.72 -24.05 -40.90
C SER A 160 6.66 -23.84 -39.70
N LYS A 161 7.98 -23.75 -39.95
CA LYS A 161 8.95 -23.43 -38.88
C LYS A 161 8.69 -22.07 -38.22
N ALA A 162 8.34 -21.04 -39.00
CA ALA A 162 8.01 -19.72 -38.45
C ALA A 162 6.72 -19.75 -37.62
N GLU A 163 5.75 -20.56 -38.05
CA GLU A 163 4.49 -20.79 -37.34
C GLU A 163 4.70 -21.47 -35.98
N GLU A 164 5.45 -22.56 -35.95
CA GLU A 164 5.81 -23.26 -34.72
C GLU A 164 6.51 -22.33 -33.72
N ILE A 165 7.39 -21.46 -34.19
CA ILE A 165 8.13 -20.51 -33.35
C ILE A 165 7.17 -19.54 -32.64
N TYR A 166 6.27 -18.87 -33.38
CA TYR A 166 5.38 -17.90 -32.72
C TYR A 166 4.35 -18.60 -31.83
N LEU A 167 3.87 -19.80 -32.19
CA LEU A 167 2.96 -20.58 -31.35
C LEU A 167 3.62 -21.02 -30.04
N LYS A 168 4.91 -21.34 -30.06
CA LYS A 168 5.69 -21.64 -28.85
C LYS A 168 5.75 -20.42 -27.92
N ILE A 169 6.08 -19.25 -28.46
CA ILE A 169 6.13 -18.00 -27.69
C ILE A 169 4.76 -17.66 -27.11
N GLN A 170 3.68 -17.86 -27.87
CA GLN A 170 2.31 -17.62 -27.40
C GLN A 170 1.96 -18.48 -26.17
N LYS A 171 2.40 -19.75 -26.15
CA LYS A 171 2.24 -20.63 -24.97
C LYS A 171 3.04 -20.14 -23.77
N GLU A 172 4.26 -19.64 -23.97
CA GLU A 172 5.10 -19.08 -22.91
C GLU A 172 4.48 -17.80 -22.34
N LEU A 173 3.95 -16.91 -23.20
CA LEU A 173 3.23 -15.71 -22.79
C LEU A 173 2.02 -16.02 -21.91
N THR A 174 1.24 -17.06 -22.25
CA THR A 174 0.08 -17.48 -21.46
C THR A 174 0.47 -17.93 -20.04
N LYS A 175 1.65 -18.56 -19.89
CA LYS A 175 2.18 -18.94 -18.56
C LYS A 175 2.56 -17.71 -17.75
N LEU A 176 3.24 -16.73 -18.37
CA LEU A 176 3.59 -15.46 -17.72
C LEU A 176 2.35 -14.70 -17.24
N GLU A 177 1.28 -14.69 -18.03
CA GLU A 177 0.00 -14.08 -17.67
C GLU A 177 -0.62 -14.76 -16.44
N THR A 178 -0.62 -16.09 -16.39
CA THR A 178 -1.10 -16.88 -15.24
C THR A 178 -0.29 -16.56 -13.97
N ASP A 179 1.02 -16.51 -14.11
CA ASP A 179 1.96 -16.16 -13.04
C ASP A 179 1.76 -14.73 -12.52
N ALA A 180 1.33 -13.80 -13.37
CA ALA A 180 0.99 -12.44 -13.00
C ALA A 180 -0.36 -12.37 -12.26
N MET A 181 -1.33 -13.23 -12.61
CA MET A 181 -2.61 -13.34 -11.90
C MET A 181 -2.41 -13.80 -10.45
N GLU A 182 -1.51 -14.75 -10.19
CA GLU A 182 -1.22 -15.22 -8.82
C GLU A 182 -0.60 -14.11 -7.94
N VAL A 183 0.26 -13.27 -8.52
CA VAL A 183 0.77 -12.08 -7.81
C VAL A 183 -0.36 -11.09 -7.51
N ASN A 184 -1.35 -10.97 -8.40
CA ASN A 184 -2.50 -10.11 -8.20
C ASN A 184 -3.40 -10.61 -7.05
N LYS A 185 -3.60 -11.92 -6.92
CA LYS A 185 -4.35 -12.52 -5.80
C LYS A 185 -3.71 -12.16 -4.45
N ASN A 186 -2.40 -12.34 -4.32
CA ASN A 186 -1.63 -11.93 -3.14
C ASN A 186 -1.75 -10.43 -2.82
N MET A 187 -1.88 -9.58 -3.85
CA MET A 187 -2.07 -8.14 -3.67
C MET A 187 -3.45 -7.83 -3.07
N VAL A 188 -4.51 -8.49 -3.55
CA VAL A 188 -5.88 -8.32 -3.05
C VAL A 188 -5.98 -8.68 -1.57
N GLU A 189 -5.37 -9.79 -1.15
CA GLU A 189 -5.36 -10.19 0.27
C GLU A 189 -4.73 -9.13 1.18
N LYS A 190 -3.63 -8.52 0.74
CA LYS A 190 -2.98 -7.43 1.50
C LYS A 190 -3.82 -6.15 1.50
N GLN A 191 -4.53 -5.86 0.40
CA GLN A 191 -5.44 -4.72 0.33
C GLN A 191 -6.63 -4.88 1.29
N ASN A 192 -7.16 -6.09 1.43
CA ASN A 192 -8.21 -6.39 2.40
C ASN A 192 -7.73 -6.17 3.84
N LYS A 193 -6.54 -6.71 4.19
CA LYS A 193 -5.92 -6.44 5.50
C LYS A 193 -5.69 -4.94 5.76
N LEU A 194 -5.29 -4.19 4.73
CA LEU A 194 -5.15 -2.73 4.83
C LEU A 194 -6.50 -2.04 5.08
N ALA A 195 -7.57 -2.50 4.46
CA ALA A 195 -8.91 -1.96 4.66
C ALA A 195 -9.38 -2.21 6.10
N ASP A 196 -9.18 -3.41 6.63
CA ASP A 196 -9.52 -3.76 8.02
C ASP A 196 -8.77 -2.87 9.01
N LEU A 197 -7.45 -2.68 8.83
CA LEU A 197 -6.65 -1.80 9.68
C LEU A 197 -7.11 -0.33 9.61
N LYS A 198 -7.55 0.15 8.44
CA LYS A 198 -8.11 1.50 8.30
C LYS A 198 -9.44 1.65 9.03
N LYS A 199 -10.26 0.60 9.04
CA LYS A 199 -11.48 0.56 9.84
C LYS A 199 -11.17 0.61 11.33
N GLU A 200 -10.24 -0.23 11.80
CA GLU A 200 -9.76 -0.24 13.19
C GLU A 200 -9.22 1.15 13.60
N LEU A 201 -8.44 1.80 12.73
CA LEU A 201 -7.93 3.15 12.97
C LEU A 201 -9.07 4.17 13.12
N SER A 202 -10.07 4.10 12.25
CA SER A 202 -11.25 4.99 12.30
C SER A 202 -12.01 4.84 13.62
N GLU A 203 -12.23 3.59 14.06
CA GLU A 203 -12.89 3.30 15.34
C GLU A 203 -12.12 3.86 16.53
N LYS A 204 -10.79 3.74 16.53
CA LYS A 204 -9.94 4.30 17.59
C LYS A 204 -9.87 5.83 17.58
N LEU A 205 -9.91 6.45 16.41
CA LEU A 205 -10.05 7.90 16.30
C LEU A 205 -11.40 8.38 16.85
N ALA A 206 -12.48 7.65 16.58
CA ALA A 206 -13.79 7.94 17.16
C ALA A 206 -13.82 7.75 18.68
N GLU A 207 -13.15 6.72 19.22
CA GLU A 207 -12.99 6.52 20.65
C GLU A 207 -12.28 7.71 21.31
N ARG A 208 -11.22 8.22 20.68
CA ARG A 208 -10.51 9.42 21.13
C ARG A 208 -11.42 10.65 21.17
N GLU A 209 -12.28 10.82 20.18
CA GLU A 209 -13.18 11.98 20.13
C GLU A 209 -14.27 11.90 21.21
N LYS A 210 -14.77 10.70 21.54
CA LYS A 210 -15.78 10.51 22.58
C LYS A 210 -15.31 10.90 23.98
N ILE A 211 -14.00 10.84 24.25
CA ILE A 211 -13.46 11.22 25.56
C ILE A 211 -13.11 12.72 25.66
N ARG A 212 -13.21 13.48 24.56
CA ARG A 212 -12.89 14.91 24.52
C ARG A 212 -13.85 15.69 25.44
N PRO A 213 -13.34 16.51 26.38
CA PRO A 213 -14.20 17.30 27.25
C PRO A 213 -14.95 18.38 26.44
N ALA A 214 -16.23 18.57 26.76
CA ALA A 214 -17.05 19.62 26.16
C ALA A 214 -16.44 21.00 26.49
N GLY A 215 -16.04 21.75 25.46
CA GLY A 215 -15.51 23.12 25.60
C GLY A 215 -14.13 23.38 25.00
N ILE A 216 -13.42 22.35 24.54
CA ILE A 216 -12.18 22.53 23.76
C ILE A 216 -12.54 22.34 22.28
N SER A 217 -13.03 23.37 21.59
CA SER A 217 -13.10 23.39 20.11
C SER A 217 -11.73 23.74 19.51
N SER A 218 -11.38 23.08 18.41
CA SER A 218 -10.16 23.30 17.62
C SER A 218 -10.19 24.61 16.87
#